data_AF-A0A4D4N851-F1
#
_entry.id   AF-A0A4D4N851-F1
#
_cell.length_a   1.000
_cell.length_b   1.000
_cell.length_c   1.000
_cell.angle_alpha   90.00
_cell.angle_beta   90.00
_cell.angle_gamma   90.00
#
_symmetry.space_group_name_H-M   'P 1'
#
loop_
_entity.id
_entity.type
_entity.pdbx_description
1 polymer ?
#
loop_
_entity_poly.entity_id
_entity_poly.type
_entity_poly.pdbx_seq_one_letter_code
_entity_poly.pdbx_strand_id
1 'polypeptide(L)'
;MNPQIYAVLEPVHLLLERVNSDFVVRQIARAVGRQLREGTDAERLHHRLTARFSKVMLSEIRDPGRWLLGVALPRWGCGFQDCEAGVLWSTGKDCEVCAEIVQDKTAARRHAQRIEQGLCPEHGTRPGPGGHCVDCVLDDAIRNPASAPAPAQREPEGPPRGSCGDCGARIVVVGRALEDGLCKLCREEAAALAAASAPAAAPRQAGPVTAEQQTCSGRDGTVPCGRKPLPFRNVCGVHRVQELAGEVA
;
A
#
# COMPACT_ATOMS: atom_id res chain seq x y z
N MET A 1 11.47 -31.37 -13.49
CA MET A 1 11.25 -30.11 -12.73
C MET A 1 12.57 -29.74 -12.06
N ASN A 2 12.95 -28.46 -12.01
CA ASN A 2 14.20 -28.03 -11.38
C ASN A 2 14.19 -28.38 -9.87
N PRO A 3 15.28 -28.91 -9.28
CA PRO A 3 15.34 -29.29 -7.86
C PRO A 3 14.95 -28.16 -6.90
N GLN A 4 15.36 -26.93 -7.18
CA GLN A 4 15.04 -25.77 -6.34
C GLN A 4 13.55 -25.42 -6.37
N ILE A 5 12.90 -25.54 -7.54
CA ILE A 5 11.44 -25.36 -7.68
C ILE A 5 10.70 -26.44 -6.90
N TYR A 6 11.20 -27.68 -6.95
CA TYR A 6 10.60 -28.79 -6.22
C TYR A 6 10.71 -28.58 -4.70
N ALA A 7 11.86 -28.12 -4.21
CA ALA A 7 12.08 -27.79 -2.81
C ALA A 7 11.15 -26.66 -2.31
N VAL A 8 10.97 -25.58 -3.09
CA VAL A 8 10.03 -24.50 -2.75
C VAL A 8 8.60 -25.02 -2.60
N LEU A 9 8.21 -25.97 -3.44
CA LEU A 9 6.86 -26.54 -3.46
C LEU A 9 6.61 -27.62 -2.41
N GLU A 10 7.62 -28.02 -1.63
CA GLU A 10 7.54 -29.10 -0.62
C GLU A 10 6.31 -29.01 0.29
N PRO A 11 5.92 -27.84 0.84
CA PRO A 11 4.77 -27.73 1.74
C PRO A 11 3.44 -28.12 1.10
N VAL A 12 3.38 -28.14 -0.23
CA VAL A 12 2.17 -28.34 -1.02
C VAL A 12 2.30 -29.51 -2.00
N HIS A 13 3.28 -30.42 -1.81
CA HIS A 13 3.41 -31.61 -2.67
C HIS A 13 2.14 -32.47 -2.69
N LEU A 14 1.48 -32.65 -1.55
CA LEU A 14 0.19 -33.34 -1.47
C LEU A 14 -0.91 -32.68 -2.31
N LEU A 15 -0.88 -31.35 -2.48
CA LEU A 15 -1.80 -30.64 -3.37
C LEU A 15 -1.42 -30.84 -4.84
N LEU A 16 -0.13 -30.89 -5.15
CA LEU A 16 0.35 -31.13 -6.52
C LEU A 16 -0.07 -32.51 -7.02
N GLU A 17 -0.04 -33.52 -6.16
CA GLU A 17 -0.50 -34.88 -6.50
C GLU A 17 -2.00 -34.91 -6.86
N ARG A 18 -2.79 -33.97 -6.33
CA ARG A 18 -4.22 -33.81 -6.64
C ARG A 18 -4.49 -32.95 -7.88
N VAL A 19 -3.47 -32.40 -8.53
CA VAL A 19 -3.62 -31.63 -9.77
C VAL A 19 -3.66 -32.60 -10.95
N ASN A 20 -4.86 -32.82 -11.50
CA ASN A 20 -5.09 -33.79 -12.59
C ASN A 20 -4.56 -33.34 -13.97
N SER A 21 -3.78 -32.26 -14.06
CA SER A 21 -3.32 -31.70 -15.34
C SER A 21 -1.84 -31.35 -15.31
N ASP A 22 -1.05 -32.08 -16.10
CA ASP A 22 0.38 -31.82 -16.31
C ASP A 22 0.65 -30.41 -16.86
N PHE A 23 -0.30 -29.85 -17.61
CA PHE A 23 -0.22 -28.46 -18.05
C PHE A 23 -0.23 -27.50 -16.86
N VAL A 24 -1.14 -27.70 -15.91
CA VAL A 24 -1.26 -26.86 -14.71
C VAL A 24 -0.05 -27.04 -13.79
N VAL A 25 0.45 -28.27 -13.62
CA VAL A 25 1.69 -28.53 -12.86
C VAL A 25 2.89 -27.79 -13.48
N ARG A 26 3.02 -27.80 -14.81
CA ARG A 26 4.04 -27.01 -15.51
C ARG A 26 3.84 -25.51 -15.35
N GLN A 27 2.60 -25.04 -15.32
CA GLN A 27 2.29 -23.63 -15.10
C GLN A 27 2.66 -23.18 -13.69
N ILE A 28 2.43 -24.00 -12.67
CA ILE A 28 2.86 -23.80 -11.29
C ILE A 28 4.39 -23.71 -11.23
N ALA A 29 5.09 -24.69 -11.80
CA ALA A 29 6.55 -24.69 -11.83
C ALA A 29 7.11 -23.45 -12.54
N ARG A 30 6.50 -23.01 -13.66
CA ARG A 30 6.88 -21.78 -14.36
C ARG A 30 6.62 -20.53 -13.51
N ALA A 31 5.54 -20.49 -12.74
CA ALA A 31 5.23 -19.37 -11.86
C ALA A 31 6.24 -19.23 -10.72
N VAL A 32 6.62 -20.34 -10.09
CA VAL A 32 7.70 -20.38 -9.09
C VAL A 32 9.02 -19.96 -9.73
N GLY A 33 9.38 -20.56 -10.86
CA GLY A 33 10.62 -20.24 -11.56
C GLY A 33 10.71 -18.78 -12.03
N ARG A 34 9.59 -18.13 -12.37
CA ARG A 34 9.56 -16.68 -12.65
C ARG A 34 9.91 -15.87 -11.42
N GLN A 35 9.24 -16.11 -10.29
CA GLN A 35 9.48 -15.36 -9.05
C GLN A 35 10.93 -15.51 -8.55
N LEU A 36 11.51 -16.71 -8.68
CA LEU A 36 12.92 -16.95 -8.36
C LEU A 36 13.86 -16.14 -9.28
N ARG A 37 13.60 -16.09 -10.59
CA ARG A 37 14.40 -15.29 -11.53
C ARG A 37 14.25 -13.78 -11.31
N GLU A 38 13.08 -13.34 -10.85
CA GLU A 38 12.81 -11.95 -10.47
C GLU A 38 13.44 -11.57 -9.11
N GLY A 39 14.18 -12.48 -8.47
CA GLY A 39 14.93 -12.21 -7.25
C GLY A 39 14.15 -12.47 -5.96
N THR A 40 13.00 -13.14 -6.03
CA THR A 40 12.34 -13.62 -4.81
C THR A 40 13.14 -14.78 -4.23
N ASP A 41 13.48 -14.68 -2.95
CA ASP A 41 14.17 -15.74 -2.24
C ASP A 41 13.33 -17.03 -2.14
N ALA A 42 13.99 -18.19 -2.23
CA ALA A 42 13.33 -19.48 -2.23
C ALA A 42 12.69 -19.81 -0.87
N GLU A 43 13.33 -19.45 0.23
CA GLU A 43 12.80 -19.65 1.58
C GLU A 43 11.57 -18.76 1.80
N ARG A 44 11.57 -17.53 1.27
CA ARG A 44 10.38 -16.67 1.30
C ARG A 44 9.19 -17.29 0.57
N LEU A 45 9.39 -17.91 -0.59
CA LEU A 45 8.33 -18.61 -1.30
C LEU A 45 7.83 -19.84 -0.55
N HIS A 46 8.75 -20.64 0.01
CA HIS A 46 8.42 -21.80 0.84
C HIS A 46 7.60 -21.38 2.07
N HIS A 47 8.04 -20.33 2.78
CA HIS A 47 7.32 -19.78 3.92
C HIS A 47 5.93 -19.28 3.53
N ARG A 48 5.79 -18.55 2.42
CA ARG A 48 4.49 -18.08 1.90
C ARG A 48 3.53 -19.24 1.67
N LEU A 49 4.01 -20.31 1.03
CA LEU A 49 3.21 -21.50 0.76
C LEU A 49 2.78 -22.17 2.06
N THR A 50 3.73 -22.38 2.98
CA THR A 50 3.48 -22.97 4.31
C THR A 50 2.44 -22.17 5.10
N ALA A 51 2.65 -20.87 5.24
CA ALA A 51 1.78 -19.97 6.02
C ALA A 51 0.36 -19.85 5.46
N ARG A 52 0.19 -20.04 4.15
CA ARG A 52 -1.13 -20.02 3.51
C ARG A 52 -1.80 -21.37 3.56
N PHE A 53 -1.04 -22.44 3.36
CA PHE A 53 -1.56 -23.80 3.44
C PHE A 53 -2.02 -24.14 4.85
N SER A 54 -1.33 -23.67 5.89
CA SER A 54 -1.73 -23.89 7.29
C SER A 54 -3.05 -23.23 7.69
N LYS A 55 -3.54 -22.24 6.92
CA LYS A 55 -4.78 -21.49 7.20
C LYS A 55 -6.02 -22.08 6.52
N VAL A 56 -5.87 -23.13 5.73
CA VAL A 56 -6.97 -23.74 4.96
C VAL A 56 -7.01 -25.24 5.18
N MET A 57 -8.21 -25.81 5.27
CA MET A 57 -8.32 -27.27 5.34
C MET A 57 -8.18 -27.87 3.94
N LEU A 58 -7.48 -29.00 3.83
CA LEU A 58 -7.22 -29.66 2.54
C LEU A 58 -8.52 -30.01 1.77
N SER A 59 -9.60 -30.29 2.49
CA SER A 59 -10.93 -30.58 1.96
C SER A 59 -11.66 -29.35 1.40
N GLU A 60 -11.31 -28.13 1.84
CA GLU A 60 -11.91 -26.88 1.36
C GLU A 60 -11.33 -26.48 -0.01
N ILE A 61 -10.17 -27.01 -0.36
CA ILE A 61 -9.51 -26.76 -1.65
C ILE A 61 -10.14 -27.67 -2.72
N ARG A 62 -11.13 -27.13 -3.42
CA ARG A 62 -11.83 -27.80 -4.53
C ARG A 62 -10.96 -27.95 -5.78
N ASP A 63 -10.16 -26.93 -6.09
CA ASP A 63 -9.25 -26.90 -7.25
C ASP A 63 -7.84 -26.52 -6.77
N PRO A 64 -6.96 -27.52 -6.55
CA PRO A 64 -5.60 -27.29 -6.07
C PRO A 64 -4.76 -26.43 -7.02
N GLY A 65 -4.93 -26.60 -8.33
CA GLY A 65 -4.17 -25.87 -9.33
C GLY A 65 -4.51 -24.39 -9.34
N ARG A 66 -5.81 -24.08 -9.34
CA ARG A 66 -6.32 -22.71 -9.26
C ARG A 66 -5.98 -22.06 -7.92
N TRP A 67 -6.05 -22.81 -6.81
CA TRP A 67 -5.66 -22.30 -5.50
C TRP A 67 -4.16 -21.96 -5.45
N LEU A 68 -3.28 -22.82 -5.95
CA LEU A 68 -1.85 -22.55 -5.99
C LEU A 68 -1.52 -21.32 -6.85
N LEU A 69 -2.07 -21.25 -8.06
CA LEU A 69 -1.78 -20.18 -9.03
C LEU A 69 -2.44 -18.85 -8.68
N GLY A 70 -3.63 -18.86 -8.07
CA GLY A 70 -4.42 -17.67 -7.80
C GLY A 70 -4.34 -17.17 -6.36
N VAL A 71 -4.08 -18.06 -5.39
CA VAL A 71 -4.11 -17.74 -3.96
C VAL A 71 -2.75 -17.96 -3.32
N ALA A 72 -2.12 -19.12 -3.50
CA ALA A 72 -0.96 -19.49 -2.69
C ALA A 72 0.36 -18.86 -3.16
N LEU A 73 0.61 -18.81 -4.46
CA LEU A 73 1.86 -18.27 -5.03
C LEU A 73 1.88 -16.75 -5.16
N PRO A 74 0.82 -16.06 -5.63
CA PRO A 74 0.87 -14.62 -5.86
C PRO A 74 1.12 -13.85 -4.56
N ARG A 75 1.98 -12.85 -4.59
CA ARG A 75 2.16 -11.96 -3.43
C ARG A 75 0.92 -11.07 -3.29
N TRP A 76 0.27 -11.13 -2.13
CA TRP A 76 -0.86 -10.27 -1.76
C TRP A 76 -0.81 -10.00 -0.25
N GLY A 77 -1.36 -8.88 0.19
CA GLY A 77 -1.26 -8.41 1.58
C GLY A 77 -1.09 -6.90 1.64
N CYS A 78 -0.36 -6.41 2.64
CA CYS A 78 -0.14 -4.98 2.88
C CYS A 78 0.87 -4.31 1.93
N GLY A 79 1.51 -5.06 1.03
CA GLY A 79 2.50 -4.52 0.10
C GLY A 79 3.90 -4.27 0.68
N PHE A 80 4.04 -4.17 2.02
CA PHE A 80 5.31 -3.91 2.69
C PHE A 80 6.37 -4.98 2.38
N GLN A 81 7.53 -4.58 1.84
CA GLN A 81 8.52 -5.51 1.26
C GLN A 81 9.02 -6.56 2.24
N ASP A 82 9.14 -6.20 3.52
CA ASP A 82 9.57 -7.15 4.54
C ASP A 82 8.44 -8.09 4.98
N CYS A 83 7.17 -7.78 4.70
CA CYS A 83 6.05 -8.64 5.03
C CYS A 83 5.89 -9.78 4.02
N GLU A 84 5.83 -11.00 4.55
CA GLU A 84 5.57 -12.24 3.84
C GLU A 84 4.42 -12.98 4.52
N ALA A 85 3.30 -13.14 3.81
CA ALA A 85 2.08 -13.81 4.30
C ALA A 85 1.53 -13.33 5.68
N GLY A 86 1.84 -12.09 6.08
CA GLY A 86 1.42 -11.50 7.35
C GLY A 86 2.48 -11.51 8.45
N VAL A 87 3.71 -11.94 8.15
CA VAL A 87 4.85 -11.98 9.07
C VAL A 87 5.99 -11.12 8.50
N LEU A 88 6.65 -10.33 9.34
CA LEU A 88 7.83 -9.56 8.98
C LEU A 88 9.05 -10.49 8.88
N TRP A 89 9.66 -10.59 7.71
CA TRP A 89 10.76 -11.51 7.46
C TRP A 89 12.00 -11.20 8.29
N SER A 90 12.34 -9.93 8.48
CA SER A 90 13.51 -9.52 9.26
C SER A 90 13.43 -9.87 10.75
N THR A 91 12.22 -10.00 11.31
CA THR A 91 12.01 -10.14 12.76
C THR A 91 11.19 -11.37 13.17
N GLY A 92 10.49 -12.00 12.22
CA GLY A 92 9.55 -13.09 12.50
C GLY A 92 8.26 -12.67 13.21
N LYS A 93 8.03 -11.37 13.43
CA LYS A 93 6.84 -10.85 14.12
C LYS A 93 5.65 -10.72 13.18
N ASP A 94 4.44 -10.74 13.74
CA ASP A 94 3.23 -10.43 12.98
C ASP A 94 3.29 -9.02 12.38
N CYS A 95 2.83 -8.88 11.14
CA CYS A 95 2.75 -7.60 10.46
C CYS A 95 1.50 -6.84 10.91
N GLU A 96 1.69 -5.75 11.65
CA GLU A 96 0.61 -4.90 12.20
C GLU A 96 -0.35 -4.41 11.10
N VAL A 97 0.17 -3.98 9.95
CA VAL A 97 -0.66 -3.54 8.81
C VAL A 97 -1.54 -4.67 8.28
N CYS A 98 -1.02 -5.90 8.22
CA CYS A 98 -1.84 -7.05 7.85
C CYS A 98 -2.90 -7.37 8.91
N ALA A 99 -2.59 -7.21 10.19
CA ALA A 99 -3.54 -7.40 11.27
C ALA A 99 -4.68 -6.38 11.19
N GLU A 100 -4.38 -5.10 10.97
CA GLU A 100 -5.37 -4.03 10.76
C GLU A 100 -6.29 -4.32 9.57
N ILE A 101 -5.72 -4.66 8.40
CA ILE A 101 -6.52 -5.00 7.21
C ILE A 101 -7.48 -6.18 7.48
N VAL A 102 -7.05 -7.17 8.27
CA VAL A 102 -7.90 -8.32 8.64
C VAL A 102 -8.99 -7.90 9.63
N GLN A 103 -8.68 -7.03 10.59
CA GLN A 103 -9.65 -6.47 11.54
C GLN A 103 -10.72 -5.66 10.79
N ASP A 104 -10.32 -4.78 9.89
CA ASP A 104 -11.23 -3.97 9.05
C ASP A 104 -12.15 -4.83 8.20
N LYS A 105 -11.60 -5.85 7.53
CA LYS A 105 -12.39 -6.79 6.73
C LYS A 105 -13.39 -7.56 7.59
N THR A 106 -12.97 -7.98 8.78
CA THR A 106 -13.84 -8.67 9.73
C THR A 106 -14.96 -7.74 10.23
N ALA A 107 -14.63 -6.49 10.56
CA ALA A 107 -15.59 -5.47 10.96
C ALA A 107 -16.60 -5.18 9.85
N ALA A 108 -16.14 -4.99 8.61
CA ALA A 108 -17.00 -4.77 7.45
C ALA A 108 -17.94 -5.97 7.18
N ARG A 109 -17.46 -7.21 7.32
CA ARG A 109 -18.31 -8.41 7.21
C ARG A 109 -19.36 -8.46 8.30
N ARG A 110 -19.00 -8.18 9.56
CA ARG A 110 -19.95 -8.12 10.68
C ARG A 110 -21.00 -7.04 10.46
N HIS A 111 -20.59 -5.87 9.98
CA HIS A 111 -21.49 -4.77 9.63
C HIS A 111 -22.47 -5.19 8.53
N ALA A 112 -21.99 -5.79 7.44
CA ALA A 112 -22.85 -6.30 6.37
C ALA A 112 -23.83 -7.39 6.84
N GLN A 113 -23.36 -8.32 7.66
CA GLN A 113 -24.19 -9.39 8.23
C GLN A 113 -25.31 -8.83 9.13
N ARG A 114 -25.02 -7.78 9.92
CA ARG A 114 -26.04 -7.10 10.73
C ARG A 114 -27.12 -6.48 9.86
N ILE A 115 -26.74 -5.80 8.77
CA ILE A 115 -27.70 -5.23 7.81
C ILE A 115 -28.60 -6.32 7.22
N GLU A 116 -28.02 -7.44 6.77
CA GLU A 116 -28.78 -8.55 6.20
C GLU A 116 -29.77 -9.16 7.21
N GLN A 117 -29.41 -9.19 8.50
CA GLN A 117 -30.26 -9.65 9.59
C GLN A 117 -31.30 -8.61 10.05
N GLY A 118 -31.33 -7.43 9.45
CA GLY A 118 -32.19 -6.31 9.87
C GLY A 118 -31.82 -5.75 11.24
N LEU A 119 -30.56 -5.90 11.65
CA LEU A 119 -30.00 -5.32 12.86
C LEU A 119 -29.34 -3.98 12.55
N CYS A 120 -29.24 -3.13 13.58
CA CYS A 120 -28.45 -1.91 13.51
C CYS A 120 -26.99 -2.24 13.14
N PRO A 121 -26.39 -1.58 12.14
CA PRO A 121 -25.02 -1.89 11.70
C PRO A 121 -23.97 -1.60 12.78
N GLU A 122 -24.16 -0.54 13.56
CA GLU A 122 -23.23 -0.10 14.60
C GLU A 122 -23.38 -0.92 15.89
N HIS A 123 -24.62 -1.03 16.40
CA HIS A 123 -24.89 -1.61 17.72
C HIS A 123 -25.28 -3.10 17.68
N GLY A 124 -25.71 -3.62 16.53
CA GLY A 124 -26.21 -5.00 16.40
C GLY A 124 -27.55 -5.26 17.10
N THR A 125 -28.25 -4.22 17.55
CA THR A 125 -29.58 -4.32 18.16
C THR A 125 -30.67 -4.26 17.10
N ARG A 126 -31.83 -4.90 17.36
CA ARG A 126 -32.97 -4.86 16.44
C ARG A 126 -33.61 -3.47 16.50
N PRO A 127 -33.77 -2.77 15.36
CA PRO A 127 -34.47 -1.49 15.33
C PRO A 127 -35.89 -1.65 15.87
N GLY A 128 -36.38 -0.62 16.57
CA GLY A 128 -37.75 -0.60 17.07
C GLY A 128 -38.79 -0.49 15.95
N PRO A 129 -40.09 -0.44 16.28
CA PRO A 129 -41.18 -0.36 15.30
C PRO A 129 -41.06 0.80 14.29
N GLY A 130 -40.37 1.88 14.67
CA GLY A 130 -40.08 3.01 13.78
C GLY A 130 -38.89 2.81 12.83
N GLY A 131 -38.24 1.65 12.81
CA GLY A 131 -37.07 1.39 11.97
C GLY A 131 -35.76 1.99 12.49
N HIS A 132 -35.76 2.52 13.72
CA HIS A 132 -34.62 3.20 14.35
C HIS A 132 -34.00 2.38 15.49
N CYS A 133 -32.68 2.45 15.61
CA CYS A 133 -31.96 1.85 16.73
C CYS A 133 -32.00 2.76 17.96
N VAL A 134 -32.39 2.22 19.12
CA VAL A 134 -32.49 2.99 20.37
C VAL A 134 -31.14 3.48 20.90
N ASP A 135 -30.06 2.77 20.56
CA ASP A 135 -28.69 3.08 20.99
C ASP A 135 -27.96 3.98 19.98
N CYS A 136 -28.53 4.21 18.80
CA CYS A 136 -27.93 5.07 17.79
C CYS A 136 -28.14 6.54 18.14
N VAL A 137 -27.08 7.23 18.54
CA VAL A 137 -27.12 8.68 18.80
C VAL A 137 -27.61 9.47 17.59
N LEU A 138 -27.27 9.05 16.37
CA LEU A 138 -27.75 9.65 15.13
C LEU A 138 -29.26 9.42 14.92
N ASP A 139 -29.76 8.21 15.16
CA ASP A 139 -31.19 7.90 15.06
C ASP A 139 -31.99 8.62 16.15
N ASP A 140 -31.42 8.74 17.35
CA ASP A 140 -32.03 9.49 18.45
C ASP A 140 -32.05 11.00 18.16
N ALA A 141 -31.00 11.56 17.56
CA ALA A 141 -30.98 12.95 17.12
C ALA A 141 -32.02 13.23 16.01
N ILE A 142 -32.29 12.27 15.12
CA ILE A 142 -33.35 12.36 14.12
C ILE A 142 -34.74 12.27 14.79
N ARG A 143 -34.91 11.37 15.76
CA ARG A 143 -36.18 11.14 16.49
C ARG A 143 -36.54 12.29 17.42
N ASN A 144 -35.57 12.81 18.15
CA ASN A 144 -35.71 13.82 19.18
C ASN A 144 -34.75 14.99 18.91
N PRO A 145 -35.04 15.83 17.90
CA PRO A 145 -34.23 17.01 17.59
C PRO A 145 -34.18 18.02 18.75
N ALA A 146 -35.09 17.91 19.73
CA ALA A 146 -35.13 18.71 20.96
C ALA A 146 -34.30 18.13 22.13
N SER A 147 -33.89 16.86 22.07
CA SER A 147 -33.04 16.19 23.08
C SER A 147 -31.58 16.11 22.65
N ALA A 148 -31.30 16.21 21.36
CA ALA A 148 -30.05 16.77 20.93
C ALA A 148 -29.98 18.19 21.53
N PRO A 149 -28.86 18.63 22.16
CA PRO A 149 -28.63 20.06 22.22
C PRO A 149 -28.82 20.50 20.78
N ALA A 150 -29.80 21.39 20.55
CA ALA A 150 -30.07 21.90 19.22
C ALA A 150 -28.68 22.11 18.62
N PRO A 151 -28.32 21.49 17.48
CA PRO A 151 -27.17 22.01 16.79
C PRO A 151 -27.56 23.46 16.71
N ALA A 152 -26.79 24.33 17.36
CA ALA A 152 -26.91 25.74 17.10
C ALA A 152 -27.10 25.75 15.59
N GLN A 153 -28.12 26.46 15.10
CA GLN A 153 -27.95 26.97 13.76
C GLN A 153 -26.63 27.71 13.87
N ARG A 154 -25.54 26.99 13.57
CA ARG A 154 -24.33 27.54 13.08
C ARG A 154 -24.93 28.21 11.86
N GLU A 155 -25.25 29.50 12.01
CA GLU A 155 -24.73 30.46 11.06
C GLU A 155 -23.48 29.81 10.50
N PRO A 156 -23.41 29.54 9.19
CA PRO A 156 -22.22 28.93 8.64
C PRO A 156 -21.02 29.86 8.93
N GLU A 157 -20.46 29.79 10.13
CA GLU A 157 -19.15 30.18 10.58
C GLU A 157 -18.21 29.08 10.10
N GLY A 158 -18.39 28.73 8.83
CA GLY A 158 -17.43 28.05 8.01
C GLY A 158 -16.86 29.15 7.13
N PRO A 159 -15.56 29.45 7.23
CA PRO A 159 -14.91 30.37 6.32
C PRO A 159 -15.27 29.99 4.88
N PRO A 160 -15.46 30.96 3.97
CA PRO A 160 -15.98 30.69 2.63
C PRO A 160 -15.23 29.50 2.03
N ARG A 161 -15.97 28.47 1.63
CA ARG A 161 -15.36 27.29 1.00
C ARG A 161 -15.14 27.62 -0.46
N GLY A 162 -13.88 27.62 -0.87
CA GLY A 162 -13.46 27.90 -2.24
C GLY A 162 -12.79 26.68 -2.87
N SER A 163 -12.42 26.80 -4.13
CA SER A 163 -11.53 25.85 -4.81
C SER A 163 -10.13 26.44 -4.90
N CYS A 164 -9.11 25.63 -4.61
CA CYS A 164 -7.72 25.99 -4.84
C CYS A 164 -7.50 26.37 -6.31
N GLY A 165 -6.86 27.52 -6.56
CA GLY A 165 -6.60 28.02 -7.91
C GLY A 165 -5.74 27.10 -8.79
N ASP A 166 -4.86 26.31 -8.18
CA ASP A 166 -3.96 25.39 -8.92
C ASP A 166 -4.54 23.99 -9.06
N CYS A 167 -4.85 23.33 -7.93
CA CYS A 167 -5.20 21.91 -7.93
C CYS A 167 -6.72 21.66 -7.92
N GLY A 168 -7.55 22.70 -7.83
CA GLY A 168 -9.02 22.59 -7.80
C GLY A 168 -9.60 21.97 -6.53
N ALA A 169 -8.77 21.62 -5.54
CA ALA A 169 -9.22 21.03 -4.29
C ALA A 169 -10.14 21.98 -3.52
N ARG A 170 -11.17 21.44 -2.86
CA ARG A 170 -12.01 22.23 -1.95
C ARG A 170 -11.21 22.64 -0.71
N ILE A 171 -11.08 23.95 -0.51
CA ILE A 171 -10.36 24.54 0.63
C ILE A 171 -11.29 25.36 1.50
N VAL A 172 -10.95 25.45 2.78
CA VAL A 172 -11.52 26.43 3.69
C VAL A 172 -10.70 27.72 3.51
N VAL A 173 -11.32 28.79 3.00
CA VAL A 173 -10.60 30.04 2.68
C VAL A 173 -10.43 30.85 3.96
N VAL A 174 -9.34 30.57 4.69
CA VAL A 174 -8.91 31.28 5.92
C VAL A 174 -7.46 31.71 5.84
N GLY A 175 -7.13 32.78 6.59
CA GLY A 175 -5.76 33.25 6.75
C GLY A 175 -5.14 33.53 5.38
N ARG A 176 -3.93 33.00 5.13
CA ARG A 176 -3.23 33.24 3.87
C ARG A 176 -3.93 32.66 2.62
N ALA A 177 -4.93 31.79 2.77
CA ALA A 177 -5.74 31.32 1.64
C ALA A 177 -6.73 32.38 1.15
N LEU A 178 -7.07 33.39 1.97
CA LEU A 178 -7.84 34.56 1.52
C LEU A 178 -7.05 35.45 0.56
N GLU A 179 -5.73 35.44 0.66
CA GLU A 179 -4.85 36.32 -0.11
C GLU A 179 -4.49 35.72 -1.47
N ASP A 180 -4.19 34.43 -1.54
CA ASP A 180 -3.71 33.78 -2.77
C ASP A 180 -4.63 32.68 -3.32
N GLY A 181 -5.69 32.30 -2.60
CA GLY A 181 -6.61 31.25 -3.03
C GLY A 181 -6.00 29.85 -3.13
N LEU A 182 -4.83 29.60 -2.51
CA LEU A 182 -4.13 28.32 -2.62
C LEU A 182 -4.28 27.45 -1.37
N CYS A 183 -4.36 26.13 -1.57
CA CYS A 183 -4.31 25.16 -0.49
C CYS A 183 -2.93 25.11 0.16
N LYS A 184 -2.84 24.58 1.38
CA LYS A 184 -1.59 24.48 2.14
C LYS A 184 -0.49 23.75 1.34
N LEU A 185 -0.84 22.66 0.66
CA LEU A 185 0.10 21.84 -0.11
C LEU A 185 0.66 22.60 -1.32
N CYS A 186 -0.21 23.19 -2.16
CA CYS A 186 0.24 23.99 -3.31
C CYS A 186 1.12 25.18 -2.87
N ARG A 187 0.85 25.74 -1.70
CA ARG A 187 1.67 26.82 -1.12
C ARG A 187 3.04 26.34 -0.65
N GLU A 188 3.10 25.17 -0.01
CA GLU A 188 4.37 24.56 0.43
C GLU A 188 5.22 24.16 -0.79
N GLU A 189 4.60 23.64 -1.85
CA GLU A 189 5.27 23.32 -3.11
C GLU A 189 5.78 24.59 -3.82
N ALA A 190 4.96 25.63 -3.92
CA ALA A 190 5.38 26.91 -4.48
C ALA A 190 6.51 27.57 -3.68
N ALA A 191 6.45 27.51 -2.34
CA ALA A 191 7.50 28.01 -1.47
C ALA A 191 8.79 27.19 -1.59
N ALA A 192 8.70 25.86 -1.74
CA ALA A 192 9.85 24.99 -1.97
C ALA A 192 10.53 25.27 -3.32
N LEU A 193 9.74 25.49 -4.38
CA LEU A 193 10.25 25.88 -5.70
C LEU A 193 10.88 27.28 -5.68
N ALA A 194 10.28 28.23 -4.95
CA ALA A 194 10.84 29.57 -4.76
C ALA A 194 12.14 29.55 -3.92
N ALA A 195 12.19 28.73 -2.86
CA ALA A 195 13.38 28.54 -2.03
C ALA A 195 14.53 27.85 -2.79
N ALA A 196 14.21 26.89 -3.68
CA ALA A 196 15.18 26.25 -4.56
C ALA A 196 15.72 27.20 -5.65
N SER A 197 14.99 28.28 -5.93
CA SER A 197 15.37 29.31 -6.92
C SER A 197 16.06 30.52 -6.28
N ALA A 198 16.14 30.59 -4.95
CA ALA A 198 16.78 31.68 -4.23
C ALA A 198 18.32 31.49 -4.19
N PRO A 199 19.12 32.52 -4.52
CA PRO A 199 20.57 32.44 -4.39
C PRO A 199 20.96 32.44 -2.90
N ALA A 200 21.48 31.30 -2.42
CA ALA A 200 21.87 31.13 -1.03
C ALA A 200 23.16 31.91 -0.68
N ALA A 201 23.05 32.84 0.26
CA ALA A 201 24.19 33.41 0.99
C ALA A 201 24.78 32.37 1.96
N ALA A 202 26.10 32.27 1.99
CA ALA A 202 26.90 31.38 2.86
C ALA A 202 27.26 32.07 4.20
N PRO A 203 28.05 31.47 5.14
CA PRO A 203 28.39 30.06 5.42
C PRO A 203 28.32 29.70 6.94
N ARG A 204 28.59 28.44 7.33
CA ARG A 204 29.67 28.06 8.29
C ARG A 204 29.85 26.54 8.41
N GLN A 205 31.09 26.15 8.68
CA GLN A 205 31.77 24.92 8.32
C GLN A 205 31.92 23.94 9.49
N ALA A 206 31.98 22.64 9.19
CA ALA A 206 32.93 21.67 9.76
C ALA A 206 32.99 20.43 8.84
N GLY A 207 34.14 20.18 8.18
CA GLY A 207 34.41 18.99 7.36
C GLY A 207 35.05 17.84 8.16
N PRO A 208 35.75 16.86 7.54
CA PRO A 208 35.82 16.52 6.11
C PRO A 208 35.51 15.03 5.82
N VAL A 209 34.90 14.73 4.67
CA VAL A 209 35.22 13.48 3.94
C VAL A 209 35.49 13.91 2.51
N THR A 210 36.68 13.55 2.05
CA THR A 210 37.34 14.01 0.83
C THR A 210 36.43 13.99 -0.40
N ALA A 211 36.35 15.16 -1.01
CA ALA A 211 35.82 15.39 -2.33
C ALA A 211 36.89 15.05 -3.38
N GLU A 212 36.67 14.00 -4.14
CA GLU A 212 37.14 13.92 -5.52
C GLU A 212 35.97 13.51 -6.40
N GLN A 213 35.36 14.53 -7.02
CA GLN A 213 34.56 14.53 -8.24
C GLN A 213 33.88 13.21 -8.61
N GLN A 214 32.73 12.94 -8.01
CA GLN A 214 31.79 12.01 -8.61
C GLN A 214 30.84 12.88 -9.43
N THR A 215 31.22 13.23 -10.66
CA THR A 215 30.25 13.49 -11.72
C THR A 215 29.69 12.15 -12.17
N CYS A 216 28.45 12.14 -12.65
CA CYS A 216 27.89 10.94 -13.26
C CYS A 216 28.86 10.37 -14.31
N SER A 217 29.21 9.10 -14.21
CA SER A 217 30.06 8.41 -15.20
C SER A 217 29.33 8.12 -16.52
N GLY A 218 28.03 8.42 -16.59
CA GLY A 218 27.22 8.29 -17.79
C GLY A 218 27.53 9.36 -18.85
N ARG A 219 27.14 9.07 -20.09
CA ARG A 219 27.27 10.00 -21.23
C ARG A 219 25.91 10.26 -21.85
N ASP A 220 25.65 11.51 -22.21
CA ASP A 220 24.50 11.91 -22.99
C ASP A 220 24.96 12.03 -24.46
N GLY A 221 24.96 10.90 -25.16
CA GLY A 221 25.59 10.78 -26.47
C GLY A 221 27.12 10.83 -26.38
N THR A 222 27.75 11.85 -26.97
CA THR A 222 29.21 12.06 -26.92
C THR A 222 29.65 12.97 -25.77
N VAL A 223 28.71 13.59 -25.05
CA VAL A 223 29.01 14.58 -24.01
C VAL A 223 28.98 13.92 -22.61
N PRO A 224 29.98 14.18 -21.75
CA PRO A 224 29.97 13.68 -20.37
C PRO A 224 28.80 14.26 -19.57
N CYS A 225 28.16 13.43 -18.74
CA CYS A 225 27.04 13.88 -17.94
C CYS A 225 27.51 14.77 -16.78
N GLY A 226 27.11 16.04 -16.79
CA GLY A 226 27.43 16.99 -15.72
C GLY A 226 26.58 16.83 -14.45
N ARG A 227 25.66 15.84 -14.41
CA ARG A 227 24.76 15.65 -13.28
C ARG A 227 25.46 14.96 -12.12
N LYS A 228 24.98 15.26 -10.90
CA LYS A 228 25.48 14.61 -9.69
C LYS A 228 25.01 13.14 -9.66
N PRO A 229 25.88 12.18 -9.33
CA PRO A 229 25.53 10.79 -9.20
C PRO A 229 24.79 10.54 -7.88
N LEU A 230 24.17 9.36 -7.78
CA LEU A 230 23.42 8.96 -6.60
C LEU A 230 24.36 8.68 -5.42
N PRO A 231 23.90 8.85 -4.15
CA PRO A 231 24.77 8.78 -2.96
C PRO A 231 25.59 7.49 -2.77
N PHE A 232 25.25 6.40 -3.45
CA PHE A 232 25.92 5.10 -3.35
C PHE A 232 26.30 4.52 -4.71
N ARG A 233 26.31 5.34 -5.78
CA ARG A 233 26.60 4.91 -7.16
C ARG A 233 27.42 5.99 -7.88
N ASN A 234 28.08 5.61 -8.96
CA ASN A 234 28.82 6.53 -9.83
C ASN A 234 27.98 7.12 -10.97
N VAL A 235 26.71 6.71 -11.13
CA VAL A 235 25.77 7.24 -12.15
C VAL A 235 24.63 8.05 -11.54
N CYS A 236 24.08 9.00 -12.31
CA CYS A 236 22.89 9.76 -11.95
C CYS A 236 21.61 8.95 -12.19
N GLY A 237 20.49 9.42 -11.64
CA GLY A 237 19.20 8.73 -11.77
C GLY A 237 18.78 8.44 -13.21
N VAL A 238 19.08 9.34 -14.15
CA VAL A 238 18.70 9.17 -15.57
C VAL A 238 19.53 8.06 -16.24
N HIS A 239 20.84 8.05 -16.03
CA HIS A 239 21.69 6.97 -16.56
C HIS A 239 21.41 5.63 -15.89
N ARG A 240 20.99 5.62 -14.62
CA ARG A 240 20.58 4.37 -13.98
C ARG A 240 19.32 3.76 -14.62
N VAL A 241 18.35 4.59 -15.00
CA VAL A 241 17.16 4.14 -15.72
C VAL A 241 17.53 3.60 -17.10
N GLN A 242 18.50 4.22 -17.78
CA GLN A 242 18.99 3.74 -19.08
C GLN A 242 19.78 2.43 -18.98
N GLU A 243 20.64 2.24 -17.96
CA GLU A 243 21.32 0.97 -17.69
C GLU A 243 20.30 -0.15 -17.49
N LEU A 244 19.29 0.10 -16.66
CA LEU A 244 18.23 -0.87 -16.39
C LEU A 244 17.36 -1.15 -17.63
N ALA A 245 17.20 -0.18 -18.53
CA ALA A 245 16.49 -0.38 -19.79
C ALA A 245 17.34 -1.12 -20.84
N GLY A 246 18.67 -0.98 -20.81
CA GLY A 246 19.61 -1.67 -21.69
C GLY A 246 19.97 -3.09 -21.27
N GLU A 247 19.93 -3.40 -19.97
CA GLU A 247 20.10 -4.76 -19.43
C GLU A 247 18.90 -5.69 -19.73
N VAL A 248 17.80 -5.13 -20.24
CA VAL A 248 16.55 -5.85 -20.56
C VAL A 248 16.45 -6.18 -22.06
N ALA A 249 17.50 -5.92 -22.86
CA ALA A 249 17.59 -6.26 -24.28
C ALA A 249 18.47 -7.49 -24.55
#